data_AF-A0A973EMJ3-F1
#
_entry.id   AF-A0A973EMJ3-F1
#
_cell.length_a   1.000
_cell.length_b   1.000
_cell.length_c   1.000
_cell.angle_alpha   90.00
_cell.angle_beta   90.00
_cell.angle_gamma   90.00
#
_symmetry.space_group_name_H-M   'P 1'
#
loop_
_entity.id
_entity.type
_entity.pdbx_description
1 polymer ?
#
loop_
_entity_poly.entity_id
_entity_poly.type
_entity_poly.pdbx_seq_one_letter_code
_entity_poly.pdbx_strand_id
1 'polypeptide(L)'
;MREYWDRLVQFLSQNDLPTLVRSLRDVDWAETTRSPFFWMVTLLVLVVLVWRKQIRLIILMASVWAFLMLLPYVIPPEEGAIPLRDLLVFVGGTLMLVVINLYVFFMRE
;
A
#
# COMPACT_ATOMS: atom_id res chain seq x y z
N MET A 1 -11.71 -9.58 -16.92
CA MET A 1 -10.38 -9.30 -16.32
C MET A 1 -9.52 -8.36 -17.18
N ARG A 2 -9.38 -8.57 -18.50
CA ARG A 2 -8.63 -7.64 -19.38
C ARG A 2 -9.15 -6.20 -19.36
N GLU A 3 -10.46 -5.99 -19.42
CA GLU A 3 -11.07 -4.65 -19.38
C GLU A 3 -10.75 -3.84 -18.11
N TYR A 4 -10.68 -4.49 -16.95
CA TYR A 4 -10.33 -3.83 -15.68
C TYR A 4 -8.84 -3.52 -15.63
N TRP A 5 -8.01 -4.40 -16.19
CA TRP A 5 -6.57 -4.19 -16.34
C TRP A 5 -6.27 -3.02 -17.27
N ASP A 6 -6.94 -2.96 -18.42
CA ASP A 6 -6.75 -1.89 -19.40
C ASP A 6 -7.19 -0.53 -18.83
N ARG A 7 -8.29 -0.49 -18.06
CA ARG A 7 -8.68 0.72 -17.32
C ARG A 7 -7.69 1.11 -16.22
N LEU A 8 -7.10 0.13 -15.52
CA LEU A 8 -6.08 0.38 -14.50
C LEU A 8 -4.80 0.93 -15.13
N VAL A 9 -4.34 0.32 -16.23
CA VAL A 9 -3.17 0.77 -16.99
C VAL A 9 -3.43 2.15 -17.60
N GLN A 10 -4.62 2.40 -18.12
CA GLN A 10 -5.01 3.70 -18.66
C GLN A 10 -5.10 4.77 -17.56
N PHE A 11 -5.61 4.41 -16.37
CA PHE A 11 -5.63 5.29 -15.20
C PHE A 11 -4.22 5.62 -14.69
N LEU A 12 -3.33 4.61 -14.63
CA LEU A 12 -1.91 4.77 -14.26
C LEU A 12 -1.10 5.50 -15.33
N SER A 13 -1.50 5.43 -16.59
CA SER A 13 -0.85 6.13 -17.71
C SER A 13 -1.36 7.56 -17.89
N GLN A 14 -2.59 7.87 -17.48
CA GLN A 14 -3.16 9.22 -17.54
C GLN A 14 -2.86 10.06 -16.30
N ASN A 15 -2.68 9.42 -15.14
CA ASN A 15 -2.26 10.11 -13.93
C ASN A 15 -0.76 9.90 -13.75
N ASP A 16 0.02 10.95 -13.93
CA ASP A 16 1.43 10.98 -13.56
C ASP A 16 1.56 10.42 -12.13
N LEU A 17 2.42 9.41 -11.94
CA LEU A 17 2.74 8.85 -10.62
C LEU A 17 2.96 9.94 -9.55
N PRO A 18 3.64 11.08 -9.84
CA PRO A 18 3.70 12.24 -8.96
C PRO A 18 2.34 12.78 -8.48
N THR A 19 1.33 12.83 -9.34
CA THR A 19 -0.02 13.31 -9.01
C THR A 19 -0.74 12.33 -8.09
N LEU A 20 -0.66 11.02 -8.36
CA LEU A 20 -1.22 10.00 -7.48
C LEU A 20 -0.56 10.02 -6.10
N VAL A 21 0.76 10.20 -6.10
CA VAL A 21 1.56 10.32 -4.89
C VAL A 21 1.22 11.58 -4.09
N ARG A 22 1.00 12.73 -4.75
CA ARG A 22 0.52 13.97 -4.11
C ARG A 22 -0.88 13.78 -3.54
N SER A 23 -1.80 13.21 -4.30
CA SER A 23 -3.15 12.91 -3.81
C SER A 23 -3.15 11.97 -2.61
N LEU A 24 -2.28 10.97 -2.59
CA LEU A 24 -2.09 10.09 -1.43
C LEU A 24 -1.43 10.81 -0.24
N ARG A 25 -0.59 11.82 -0.49
CA ARG A 25 0.04 12.65 0.56
C ARG A 25 -0.97 13.64 1.18
N ASP A 26 -1.86 14.20 0.36
CA ASP A 26 -2.88 15.16 0.79
C ASP A 26 -4.01 14.50 1.60
N VAL A 27 -4.10 13.17 1.58
CA VAL A 27 -4.98 12.43 2.49
C VAL A 27 -4.42 12.54 3.90
N ASP A 28 -5.19 13.15 4.80
CA ASP A 28 -4.89 13.16 6.23
C ASP A 28 -5.13 11.76 6.82
N TRP A 29 -4.10 10.91 6.71
CA TRP A 29 -4.11 9.56 7.25
C TRP A 29 -4.23 9.56 8.78
N ALA A 30 -3.77 10.60 9.46
CA ALA A 30 -3.88 10.71 10.92
C ALA A 30 -5.34 10.95 11.33
N GLU A 31 -6.07 11.79 10.59
CA GLU A 31 -7.50 11.99 10.80
C GLU A 31 -8.31 10.74 10.40
N THR A 32 -7.98 10.12 9.27
CA THR A 32 -8.67 8.92 8.77
C THR A 32 -8.53 7.75 9.73
N THR A 33 -7.34 7.52 10.28
CA THR A 33 -7.08 6.44 11.25
C THR A 33 -7.60 6.73 12.66
N ARG A 34 -7.96 7.98 12.97
CA ARG A 34 -8.68 8.33 14.21
C ARG A 34 -10.18 8.15 14.10
N SER A 35 -10.72 8.05 12.88
CA SER A 35 -12.15 7.85 12.66
C SER A 35 -12.61 6.47 13.17
N PRO A 36 -13.57 6.40 14.10
CA PRO A 36 -14.12 5.12 14.56
C PRO A 36 -14.84 4.36 13.45
N PHE A 37 -15.38 5.05 12.45
CA PHE A 37 -16.01 4.43 11.28
C PHE A 37 -14.98 3.70 10.40
N PHE A 38 -13.78 4.25 10.25
CA PHE A 38 -12.69 3.60 9.50
C PHE A 38 -12.34 2.24 10.12
N TRP A 39 -12.21 2.19 11.45
CA TRP A 39 -11.95 0.94 12.17
C TRP A 39 -13.10 -0.04 12.09
N MET A 40 -14.34 0.43 12.19
CA MET A 40 -15.51 -0.44 12.10
C MET A 40 -15.58 -1.14 10.73
N VAL A 41 -15.37 -0.40 9.64
CA VAL A 41 -15.34 -0.96 8.27
C VAL A 41 -14.14 -1.89 8.09
N THR A 42 -12.95 -1.47 8.52
CA THR A 42 -11.72 -2.25 8.37
C THR A 42 -11.78 -3.57 9.14
N LEU A 43 -12.25 -3.54 10.38
CA LEU A 43 -12.42 -4.72 11.21
C LEU A 43 -13.50 -5.64 10.65
N LEU A 44 -14.63 -5.11 10.17
CA LEU A 44 -15.66 -5.93 9.54
C LEU A 44 -15.12 -6.68 8.33
N VAL A 45 -14.38 -6.00 7.45
CA VAL A 45 -13.74 -6.61 6.27
C VAL A 45 -12.73 -7.67 6.69
N LEU A 46 -11.88 -7.38 7.69
CA LEU A 46 -10.92 -8.34 8.22
C LEU A 46 -11.59 -9.58 8.80
N VAL A 47 -12.65 -9.42 9.62
CA VAL A 47 -13.39 -10.56 10.20
C VAL A 47 -14.00 -11.43 9.09
N VAL A 48 -14.60 -10.83 8.06
CA VAL A 48 -15.15 -11.57 6.92
C VAL A 48 -14.05 -12.33 6.16
N LEU A 49 -12.89 -11.71 5.94
CA LEU A 49 -11.77 -12.35 5.25
C LEU A 49 -11.16 -13.50 6.06
N VAL A 50 -11.03 -13.33 7.39
CA VAL A 50 -10.57 -14.38 8.31
C VAL A 50 -11.57 -15.54 8.32
N TRP A 51 -12.87 -15.25 8.38
CA TRP A 51 -13.92 -16.27 8.33
C TRP A 51 -13.85 -17.08 7.04
N ARG A 52 -13.62 -16.42 5.90
CA ARG A 52 -13.44 -17.07 4.60
C ARG A 52 -12.06 -17.72 4.42
N LYS A 53 -11.22 -17.74 5.45
CA LYS A 53 -9.84 -18.26 5.44
C LYS A 53 -8.98 -17.67 4.31
N GLN A 54 -9.27 -16.45 3.88
CA GLN A 54 -8.58 -15.76 2.79
C GLN A 54 -7.30 -15.07 3.29
N ILE A 55 -6.43 -15.83 3.96
CA ILE A 55 -5.22 -15.30 4.60
C ILE A 55 -4.28 -14.63 3.58
N ARG A 56 -4.24 -15.15 2.35
CA ARG A 56 -3.47 -14.54 1.24
C ARG A 56 -3.93 -13.11 0.95
N LEU A 57 -5.25 -12.87 0.89
CA LEU A 57 -5.81 -11.52 0.65
C LEU A 57 -5.55 -10.58 1.83
N ILE A 58 -5.63 -11.08 3.07
CA ILE A 58 -5.34 -10.27 4.26
C ILE A 58 -3.89 -9.78 4.22
N ILE A 59 -2.95 -10.68 3.94
CA ILE A 59 -1.52 -10.36 3.86
C ILE A 59 -1.25 -9.40 2.70
N LEU A 60 -1.89 -9.61 1.56
CA LEU A 60 -1.79 -8.69 0.42
C LEU A 60 -2.27 -7.29 0.79
N MET A 61 -3.45 -7.15 1.41
CA MET A 61 -3.99 -5.85 1.85
C MET A 61 -3.09 -5.18 2.89
N ALA A 62 -2.59 -5.94 3.87
CA ALA A 62 -1.64 -5.43 4.86
C ALA A 62 -0.32 -4.97 4.22
N SER A 63 0.13 -5.66 3.18
CA SER A 63 1.36 -5.32 2.45
C SER A 63 1.19 -4.06 1.62
N VAL A 64 0.04 -3.89 0.96
CA VAL A 64 -0.31 -2.66 0.25
C VAL A 64 -0.34 -1.49 1.24
N TRP A 65 -0.99 -1.66 2.39
CA TRP A 65 -1.01 -0.63 3.43
C TRP A 65 0.38 -0.28 3.95
N ALA A 66 1.22 -1.28 4.23
CA ALA A 66 2.59 -1.08 4.66
C ALA A 66 3.43 -0.36 3.59
N PHE A 67 3.23 -0.70 2.31
CA PHE A 67 3.89 -0.01 1.20
C PHE A 67 3.46 1.46 1.09
N LEU A 68 2.17 1.76 1.29
CA LEU A 68 1.68 3.14 1.34
C LEU A 68 2.32 3.93 2.49
N MET A 69 2.60 3.30 3.63
CA MET A 69 3.33 3.93 4.74
C MET A 69 4.84 4.13 4.46
N LEU A 70 5.42 3.38 3.52
CA LEU A 70 6.82 3.55 3.11
C LEU A 70 6.97 4.66 2.06
N LEU A 71 5.96 4.91 1.23
CA LEU A 71 6.01 5.95 0.19
C LEU A 71 6.50 7.32 0.68
N PRO A 72 6.04 7.86 1.82
CA PRO A 72 6.49 9.17 2.33
C PRO A 72 8.01 9.30 2.51
N TYR A 73 8.75 8.21 2.73
CA TYR A 73 10.20 8.24 2.92
C TYR A 73 10.99 8.54 1.64
N VAL A 74 10.39 8.37 0.46
CA VAL A 74 11.06 8.59 -0.85
C VAL A 74 10.48 9.79 -1.58
N ILE A 75 9.40 10.39 -1.07
CA ILE A 75 8.77 11.56 -1.68
C ILE A 75 9.39 12.80 -1.03
N PRO A 76 10.33 13.51 -1.70
CA PRO A 76 10.95 14.68 -1.11
C PRO A 76 9.88 15.73 -0.75
N PRO A 77 9.89 16.27 0.46
CA PRO A 77 9.17 17.50 0.77
C PRO A 77 10.01 18.64 0.19
N GLU A 78 9.72 19.06 -1.04
CA GLU A 78 10.23 20.28 -1.68
C GLU A 78 11.77 20.44 -1.71
N GLU A 79 12.35 20.28 -2.90
CA GLU A 79 13.75 20.67 -3.21
C GLU A 79 14.80 20.22 -2.19
N GLY A 80 14.91 18.91 -1.97
CA GLY A 80 15.95 18.33 -1.11
C GLY A 80 16.37 16.95 -1.59
N ALA A 81 17.66 16.64 -1.46
CA ALA A 81 18.17 15.30 -1.71
C ALA A 81 17.59 14.32 -0.69
N ILE A 82 17.13 13.15 -1.14
CA ILE A 82 16.59 12.09 -0.28
C ILE A 82 17.73 11.57 0.61
N PRO A 83 17.57 11.54 1.95
CA PRO A 83 18.58 10.98 2.84
C PRO A 83 18.80 9.50 2.52
N LEU A 84 20.06 9.06 2.42
CA LEU A 84 20.40 7.66 2.13
C LEU A 84 19.73 6.69 3.13
N ARG A 85 19.57 7.10 4.38
CA ARG A 85 18.88 6.33 5.43
C ARG A 85 17.42 6.06 5.07
N ASP A 86 16.70 7.07 4.58
CA ASP A 86 15.28 6.95 4.28
C ASP A 86 15.05 6.15 2.99
N LEU A 87 15.98 6.30 2.04
CA LEU A 87 16.05 5.44 0.86
C LEU A 87 16.27 3.96 1.24
N LEU A 88 17.20 3.68 2.17
CA LEU A 88 17.46 2.33 2.67
C LEU A 88 16.24 1.75 3.41
N VAL A 89 15.53 2.56 4.21
CA VAL A 89 14.29 2.15 4.87
C VAL A 89 13.20 1.79 3.85
N PHE A 90 13.03 2.59 2.81
CA PHE A 90 12.08 2.31 1.75
C PHE A 90 12.44 1.06 0.95
N VAL A 91 13.68 0.97 0.46
CA VAL A 91 14.14 -0.16 -0.36
C VAL A 91 14.12 -1.45 0.46
N GLY A 92 14.63 -1.42 1.69
CA GLY A 92 14.63 -2.56 2.60
C GLY A 92 13.22 -3.00 3.00
N GLY A 93 12.35 -2.04 3.34
CA GLY A 93 10.94 -2.31 3.65
C GLY A 93 10.19 -2.91 2.46
N THR A 94 10.39 -2.35 1.26
CA THR A 94 9.75 -2.86 0.03
C THR A 94 10.24 -4.27 -0.31
N LEU A 95 11.55 -4.52 -0.21
CA LEU A 95 12.12 -5.87 -0.40
C LEU A 95 11.53 -6.88 0.59
N MET A 96 11.42 -6.51 1.86
CA MET A 96 10.83 -7.36 2.89
C MET A 96 9.37 -7.67 2.58
N LEU A 97 8.58 -6.68 2.15
CA LEU A 97 7.18 -6.88 1.74
C LEU A 97 7.08 -7.83 0.54
N VAL A 98 7.95 -7.68 -0.48
CA VAL A 98 8.00 -8.58 -1.63
C VAL A 98 8.31 -10.01 -1.19
N VAL A 99 9.32 -10.21 -0.33
CA VAL A 99 9.68 -11.54 0.18
C VAL A 99 8.53 -12.17 0.97
N ILE A 100 7.86 -11.41 1.84
CA ILE A 100 6.70 -11.89 2.61
C ILE A 100 5.57 -12.32 1.67
N ASN A 101 5.26 -11.50 0.65
CA ASN A 101 4.20 -11.84 -0.30
C ASN A 101 4.57 -13.07 -1.13
N LEU A 102 5.80 -13.15 -1.63
CA LEU A 102 6.27 -14.32 -2.37
C LEU A 102 6.21 -15.59 -1.50
N TYR A 103 6.68 -15.51 -0.26
CA TYR A 103 6.60 -16.64 0.68
C TYR A 103 5.16 -17.13 0.89
N VAL A 104 4.24 -16.20 1.12
CA VAL A 104 2.84 -16.51 1.40
C VAL A 104 2.09 -17.03 0.18
N PHE A 105 2.40 -16.52 -1.01
CA PHE A 105 1.74 -16.91 -2.25
C PHE A 105 2.32 -18.18 -2.88
N PHE A 106 3.64 -18.39 -2.82
CA PHE A 106 4.32 -19.52 -3.48
C PHE A 106 4.73 -20.66 -2.54
N MET A 107 5.04 -20.38 -1.28
CA MET A 107 5.60 -21.39 -0.35
C MET A 107 4.55 -22.02 0.57
N ARG A 108 3.33 -21.49 0.59
CA ARG A 108 2.22 -21.98 1.41
C ARG A 108 1.13 -22.68 0.58
N GLU A 109 1.57 -23.35 -0.49
CA GLU A 109 0.83 -24.39 -1.22
C GLU A 109 1.30 -25.77 -0.76
#